data_AF-A0AAV4FKD5-F1
#
_entry.id   AF-A0AAV4FKD5-F1
#
_cell.length_a   1.000
_cell.length_b   1.000
_cell.length_c   1.000
_cell.angle_alpha   90.00
_cell.angle_beta   90.00
_cell.angle_gamma   90.00
#
_symmetry.space_group_name_H-M   'P 1'
#
loop_
_entity.id
_entity.type
_entity.pdbx_description
1 polymer ?
#
loop_
_entity_poly.entity_id
_entity_poly.type
_entity_poly.pdbx_seq_one_letter_code
_entity_poly.pdbx_strand_id
1 'polypeptide(L)'
;MFIVYLENALKNARSNETPQQVLPNEIIYANDIDFVGTDPPNINDIETSLKNFRLKVNVDKTEHTELRKDKEDWKLTKKVGSLLGSKEDIDHRKHLSNVALNKLSNI
;
A
#
# COMPACT_ATOMS: atom_id res chain seq x y z
N MET A 1 -0.49 -15.38 -12.02
CA MET A 1 -1.32 -14.86 -13.13
C MET A 1 -1.90 -13.47 -12.81
N PHE A 2 -2.48 -13.25 -11.63
CA PHE A 2 -3.06 -11.96 -11.23
C PHE A 2 -2.09 -10.76 -11.28
N ILE A 3 -0.85 -10.90 -10.80
CA ILE A 3 0.14 -9.80 -10.77
C ILE A 3 0.37 -9.20 -12.17
N VAL A 4 0.43 -10.04 -13.21
CA VAL A 4 0.61 -9.59 -14.61
C VAL A 4 -0.62 -8.79 -15.08
N TYR A 5 -1.81 -9.21 -14.66
CA TYR A 5 -3.04 -8.50 -14.97
C TYR A 5 -3.12 -7.14 -14.28
N LEU A 6 -2.76 -7.10 -12.98
CA LEU A 6 -2.71 -5.88 -12.19
C LEU A 6 -1.71 -4.88 -12.77
N GLU A 7 -0.51 -5.33 -13.14
CA GLU A 7 0.49 -4.47 -13.78
C GLU A 7 -0.01 -3.90 -15.12
N ASN A 8 -0.74 -4.68 -15.91
CA ASN A 8 -1.35 -4.19 -17.14
C ASN A 8 -2.41 -3.10 -16.87
N ALA A 9 -3.21 -3.25 -15.82
CA ALA A 9 -4.19 -2.25 -15.41
C ALA A 9 -3.50 -0.96 -14.91
N LEU A 10 -2.43 -1.08 -14.13
CA LEU A 10 -1.64 0.05 -13.65
C LEU A 10 -0.93 0.81 -14.78
N LYS A 11 -0.40 0.10 -15.78
CA LYS A 11 0.14 0.75 -16.99
C LYS A 11 -0.87 1.64 -17.69
N ASN A 12 -2.15 1.24 -17.72
CA ASN A 12 -3.20 2.08 -18.28
C ASN A 12 -3.46 3.31 -17.39
N ALA A 13 -3.48 3.15 -16.07
CA ALA A 13 -3.57 4.28 -15.15
C ALA A 13 -2.42 5.29 -15.34
N ARG A 14 -1.18 4.81 -15.50
CA ARG A 14 0.00 5.64 -15.81
C ARG A 14 -0.08 6.34 -17.16
N SER A 15 -0.72 5.71 -18.15
CA SER A 15 -0.82 6.28 -19.51
C SER A 15 -1.85 7.41 -19.61
N ASN A 16 -2.75 7.53 -18.62
CA ASN A 16 -3.76 8.60 -18.56
C ASN A 16 -3.25 9.83 -17.81
N GLU A 17 -1.98 9.88 -17.45
CA GLU A 17 -1.38 10.97 -16.68
C GLU A 17 -1.28 12.26 -17.52
N THR A 18 -1.73 13.38 -16.94
CA THR A 18 -1.35 14.71 -17.39
C THR A 18 -0.03 15.11 -16.71
N PRO A 19 0.74 16.10 -17.22
CA PRO A 19 2.00 16.52 -16.61
C PRO A 19 1.90 16.93 -15.13
N GLN A 20 0.70 17.26 -14.65
CA GLN A 20 0.39 17.60 -13.26
C GLN A 20 -0.01 16.41 -12.38
N GLN A 21 -0.19 15.21 -12.95
CA GLN A 21 -0.72 14.02 -12.26
C GLN A 21 0.16 12.78 -12.44
N VAL A 22 1.47 12.98 -12.60
CA VAL A 22 2.41 11.84 -12.70
C VAL A 22 2.28 10.97 -11.44
N LEU A 23 2.00 9.67 -11.61
CA LEU A 23 1.86 8.79 -10.46
C LEU A 23 3.20 8.70 -9.72
N PRO A 24 3.19 8.77 -8.38
CA PRO A 24 4.39 8.60 -7.59
C PRO A 24 4.97 7.19 -7.73
N ASN A 25 6.15 6.97 -7.15
CA ASN A 25 6.76 5.64 -7.15
C ASN A 25 5.83 4.61 -6.50
N GLU A 26 5.61 3.51 -7.20
CA GLU A 26 4.73 2.43 -6.78
C GLU A 26 5.50 1.31 -6.09
N ILE A 27 4.95 0.78 -5.01
CA ILE A 27 5.43 -0.44 -4.35
C ILE A 27 4.26 -1.42 -4.34
N ILE A 28 4.45 -2.57 -5.00
CA ILE A 28 3.38 -3.52 -5.26
C ILE A 28 3.73 -4.87 -4.64
N TYR A 29 2.79 -5.45 -3.90
CA TYR A 29 2.87 -6.83 -3.43
C TYR A 29 1.51 -7.52 -3.51
N ALA A 30 1.44 -8.58 -4.31
CA ALA A 30 0.20 -9.31 -4.58
C ALA A 30 -0.95 -8.40 -5.08
N ASN A 31 -1.85 -7.98 -4.18
CA ASN A 31 -2.99 -7.12 -4.45
C ASN A 31 -2.91 -5.76 -3.74
N ASP A 32 -1.87 -5.52 -2.94
CA ASP A 32 -1.66 -4.27 -2.22
C ASP A 32 -0.68 -3.39 -3.00
N ILE A 33 -0.98 -2.10 -3.08
CA ILE A 33 -0.23 -1.10 -3.84
C ILE A 33 -0.09 0.14 -2.98
N ASP A 34 1.15 0.60 -2.81
CA ASP A 34 1.48 1.86 -2.19
C ASP A 34 2.05 2.85 -3.20
N PHE A 35 1.68 4.11 -3.05
CA PHE A 35 2.25 5.23 -3.80
C PHE A 35 3.09 6.09 -2.86
N VAL A 36 4.35 6.33 -3.24
CA VAL A 36 5.31 7.07 -2.43
C VAL A 36 5.87 8.25 -3.24
N GLY A 37 5.61 9.46 -2.76
CA GLY A 37 6.11 10.68 -3.38
C GLY A 37 5.88 11.92 -2.51
N THR A 38 6.14 13.08 -3.09
CA THR A 38 5.88 14.38 -2.46
C THR A 38 4.42 14.76 -2.52
N ASP A 39 3.75 14.41 -3.62
CA ASP A 39 2.38 14.78 -3.90
C ASP A 39 1.52 13.52 -3.94
N PRO A 40 0.42 13.46 -3.17
CA PRO A 40 -0.46 12.30 -3.19
C PRO A 40 -1.16 12.18 -4.54
N PRO A 41 -1.28 10.96 -5.09
CA PRO A 41 -2.04 10.77 -6.30
C PRO A 41 -3.53 10.91 -6.01
N ASN A 42 -4.31 11.27 -7.04
CA ASN A 42 -5.76 11.25 -6.92
C ASN A 42 -6.28 9.81 -6.94
N ILE A 43 -6.66 9.29 -5.78
CA ILE A 43 -7.16 7.91 -5.61
C ILE A 43 -8.41 7.65 -6.48
N ASN A 44 -9.26 8.65 -6.69
CA ASN A 44 -10.46 8.50 -7.51
C ASN A 44 -10.13 8.22 -8.98
N ASP A 45 -9.06 8.84 -9.50
CA ASP A 45 -8.62 8.65 -10.88
C ASP A 45 -8.05 7.24 -11.06
N ILE A 46 -7.25 6.79 -10.09
CA ILE A 46 -6.72 5.42 -10.04
C ILE A 46 -7.87 4.40 -9.97
N GLU A 47 -8.84 4.59 -9.07
CA GLU A 47 -9.98 3.69 -8.93
C GLU A 47 -10.79 3.63 -10.23
N THR A 48 -11.00 4.76 -10.90
CA THR A 48 -11.72 4.84 -12.17
C THR A 48 -10.99 4.06 -13.26
N SER A 49 -9.66 4.20 -13.36
CA SER A 49 -8.86 3.42 -14.29
C SER A 49 -8.95 1.92 -14.02
N LEU A 50 -8.80 1.52 -12.75
CA LEU A 50 -8.85 0.12 -12.33
C LEU A 50 -10.24 -0.53 -12.52
N LYS A 51 -11.32 0.24 -12.40
CA LYS A 51 -12.70 -0.23 -12.69
C LYS A 51 -12.85 -0.72 -14.13
N ASN A 52 -12.16 -0.15 -15.10
CA ASN A 52 -12.18 -0.62 -16.50
C ASN A 52 -11.64 -2.05 -16.63
N PHE A 53 -10.78 -2.47 -15.70
CA PHE A 53 -10.23 -3.81 -15.59
C PHE A 53 -11.00 -4.69 -14.58
N ARG A 54 -12.22 -4.29 -14.18
CA ARG A 54 -13.04 -4.99 -13.18
C ARG A 54 -12.32 -5.18 -11.84
N LEU A 55 -11.36 -4.31 -11.53
CA LEU A 55 -10.67 -4.27 -10.25
C LEU A 55 -11.39 -3.26 -9.35
N LYS A 56 -11.60 -3.64 -8.09
CA LYS A 56 -12.25 -2.79 -7.09
C LYS A 56 -11.25 -2.48 -5.99
N VAL A 57 -10.99 -1.19 -5.79
CA VAL A 57 -10.20 -0.71 -4.65
C VAL A 57 -11.07 -0.77 -3.39
N ASN A 58 -10.48 -1.22 -2.28
CA ASN A 58 -11.14 -1.20 -0.98
C ASN A 58 -10.82 0.11 -0.26
N VAL A 59 -11.70 1.11 -0.43
CA VAL A 59 -11.53 2.46 0.11
C VAL A 59 -11.43 2.46 1.64
N ASP A 60 -12.15 1.57 2.33
CA ASP A 60 -12.11 1.46 3.80
C ASP A 60 -10.73 1.02 4.32
N LYS A 61 -9.92 0.39 3.46
CA LYS A 61 -8.55 -0.03 3.76
C LYS A 61 -7.49 0.93 3.21
N THR A 62 -7.88 1.93 2.41
CA THR A 62 -6.94 2.89 1.83
C THR A 62 -6.54 3.89 2.91
N GLU A 63 -5.23 4.00 3.16
CA GLU A 63 -4.65 4.94 4.11
C GLU A 63 -3.84 6.00 3.36
N HIS A 64 -3.95 7.25 3.82
CA HIS A 64 -3.04 8.31 3.42
C HIS A 64 -2.20 8.72 4.62
N THR A 65 -0.88 8.60 4.51
CA THR A 65 0.04 8.95 5.58
C THR A 65 1.04 9.99 5.10
N GLU A 66 1.08 11.13 5.79
CA GLU A 66 2.11 12.14 5.62
C GLU A 66 3.31 11.83 6.53
N LEU A 67 4.50 11.66 5.94
CA LEU A 67 5.71 11.36 6.68
C LEU A 67 6.55 12.62 6.90
N ARG A 68 6.92 12.87 8.16
CA ARG A 68 7.81 13.97 8.55
C ARG A 68 9.10 13.43 9.16
N LYS A 69 10.23 14.10 8.90
CA LYS A 69 11.56 13.63 9.32
C LYS A 69 11.80 13.70 10.84
N ASP A 70 11.07 14.57 11.53
CA ASP A 70 11.16 14.80 12.98
C ASP A 70 10.31 13.82 13.79
N LYS A 71 9.51 12.98 13.12
CA LYS A 71 8.61 12.02 13.76
C LYS A 71 8.84 10.61 13.24
N GLU A 72 8.66 9.64 14.12
CA GLU A 72 8.70 8.22 13.76
C GLU A 72 7.34 7.69 13.29
N ASP A 73 6.48 8.55 12.74
CA ASP A 73 5.14 8.21 12.24
C ASP A 73 5.20 7.07 11.19
N TRP A 74 6.35 6.92 10.51
CA TRP A 74 6.64 5.82 9.59
C TRP A 74 6.49 4.43 10.22
N LYS A 75 6.71 4.27 11.54
CA LYS A 75 6.57 3.00 12.26
C LYS A 75 5.13 2.51 12.38
N LEU A 76 4.16 3.41 12.24
CA LEU A 76 2.74 3.10 12.39
C LEU A 76 2.04 2.87 11.04
N THR A 77 2.74 3.14 9.93
CA THR A 77 2.18 3.02 8.59
C THR A 77 1.99 1.57 8.17
N LYS A 78 0.88 1.29 7.47
CA LYS A 78 0.59 -0.03 6.89
C LYS A 78 1.25 -0.21 5.52
N LYS A 79 2.53 0.15 5.43
CA LYS A 79 3.26 0.12 4.16
C LYS A 79 3.46 -1.31 3.65
N VAL A 80 3.37 -1.48 2.34
CA VAL A 80 3.77 -2.67 1.60
C VAL A 80 5.29 -2.82 1.64
N GLY A 81 5.75 -3.97 2.15
CA GLY A 81 7.17 -4.30 2.27
C GLY A 81 7.74 -3.99 3.66
N SER A 82 9.08 -3.90 3.71
CA SER A 82 9.84 -3.75 4.96
C SER A 82 10.35 -2.32 5.12
N LEU A 83 10.13 -1.72 6.29
CA LEU A 83 10.63 -0.39 6.65
C LEU A 83 12.13 -0.42 7.05
N LEU A 84 12.74 0.74 7.25
CA LEU A 84 14.02 0.81 8.00
C LEU A 84 13.79 0.27 9.43
N GLY A 85 14.72 -0.49 10.00
CA GLY A 85 14.47 -1.18 11.28
C GLY A 85 13.52 -2.38 11.16
N SER A 86 13.44 -2.96 9.96
CA SER A 86 12.58 -4.10 9.65
C SER A 86 12.84 -5.33 10.49
N LYS A 87 14.05 -5.52 11.05
CA LYS A 87 14.30 -6.63 11.96
C LYS A 87 13.44 -6.50 13.22
N GLU A 88 13.49 -5.33 13.84
CA GLU A 88 12.74 -5.00 15.05
C GLU A 88 11.23 -5.04 14.79
N ASP A 89 10.78 -4.52 13.64
CA ASP A 89 9.37 -4.57 13.25
C ASP A 89 8.90 -6.01 12.96
N ILE A 90 9.69 -6.81 12.24
CA ILE A 90 9.39 -8.22 11.98
C ILE A 90 9.29 -8.99 13.30
N ASP A 91 10.22 -8.77 14.23
CA ASP A 91 10.21 -9.44 15.53
C ASP A 91 9.02 -9.00 16.39
N HIS A 92 8.64 -7.72 16.34
CA HIS A 92 7.42 -7.21 16.97
C HIS A 92 6.15 -7.84 16.36
N ARG A 93 6.06 -7.94 15.02
CA ARG A 93 4.94 -8.60 14.33
C ARG A 93 4.84 -10.08 14.68
N LYS A 94 5.96 -10.80 14.77
CA LYS A 94 5.98 -12.20 15.25
C LYS A 94 5.47 -12.29 16.68
N HIS A 95 5.92 -11.39 17.56
CA HIS A 95 5.47 -11.33 18.94
C HIS A 95 3.94 -11.12 19.04
N LEU A 96 3.41 -10.11 18.35
CA LEU A 96 1.97 -9.83 18.31
C LEU A 96 1.16 -11.01 17.75
N SER A 97 1.68 -11.68 16.71
CA SER A 97 1.05 -12.85 16.11
C SER A 97 0.97 -14.01 17.09
N ASN A 98 2.05 -14.27 17.84
CA ASN A 98 2.06 -15.29 18.89
C ASN A 98 1.12 -14.95 20.05
N VAL A 99 1.05 -13.68 20.46
CA VAL A 99 0.08 -13.23 21.49
C VAL A 99 -1.35 -13.45 21.02
N ALA A 100 -1.68 -13.10 19.78
CA ALA A 100 -3.01 -13.32 19.20
C ALA A 100 -3.34 -14.82 19.10
N LEU A 101 -2.38 -15.64 18.64
CA LEU A 101 -2.53 -17.09 18.57
C LEU A 101 -2.78 -17.69 19.95
N ASN A 102 -1.99 -17.31 20.96
CA ASN A 102 -2.16 -17.80 22.33
C ASN A 102 -3.52 -17.41 22.93
N LYS A 103 -4.08 -16.25 22.57
CA LYS A 103 -5.44 -15.87 22.97
C LYS A 103 -6.51 -16.77 22.33
N LEU A 104 -6.28 -17.22 21.09
CA LEU A 104 -7.18 -18.13 20.40
C LEU A 104 -7.05 -19.58 20.93
N SER A 105 -5.85 -19.99 21.33
CA SER A 105 -5.55 -21.33 21.85
C SER A 105 -5.86 -21.51 23.34
N ASN A 106 -6.11 -20.43 24.09
CA ASN A 106 -6.55 -20.45 25.50
C ASN A 106 -8.09 -20.38 25.64
N ILE A 107 -8.80 -20.91 24.65
CA ILE A 107 -10.18 -21.41 24.77
C ILE A 107 -10.09 -22.94 24.76
#